data_AF-A0A8T3PGD4-F1
#
_entry.id   AF-A0A8T3PGD4-F1
#
_cell.length_a   1.000
_cell.length_b   1.000
_cell.length_c   1.000
_cell.angle_alpha   90.00
_cell.angle_beta   90.00
_cell.angle_gamma   90.00
#
_symmetry.space_group_name_H-M   'P 1'
#
loop_
_entity.id
_entity.type
_entity.pdbx_description
1 polymer ?
#
loop_
_entity_poly.entity_id
_entity_poly.type
_entity_poly.pdbx_seq_one_letter_code
_entity_poly.pdbx_strand_id
1 'polypeptide(L)'
;MAMVRVTPTEIAVGCDPFTGRPRSVRMGADLMPIVRIERVRDESAAYPIAVGPRTVFEVRTPGARIRLAFQHRTRRWLVEGLDPDPTELMAAA
;
A
#
# COMPACT_ATOMS: atom_id res chain seq x y z
N MET A 1 7.99 9.74 10.58
CA MET A 1 7.23 9.69 11.84
C MET A 1 6.80 8.26 12.09
N ALA A 2 5.84 8.00 12.97
CA ALA A 2 5.26 6.67 13.15
C ALA A 2 4.09 6.48 12.16
N MET A 3 3.92 5.25 11.65
CA MET A 3 2.82 4.89 10.78
C MET A 3 1.47 5.01 11.50
N VAL A 4 0.58 5.86 10.99
CA VAL A 4 -0.79 5.98 11.46
C VAL A 4 -1.62 4.88 10.81
N ARG A 5 -2.29 4.06 11.64
CA ARG A 5 -3.24 3.05 11.14
C ARG A 5 -4.53 3.74 10.71
N VAL A 6 -5.06 3.31 9.59
CA VAL A 6 -6.37 3.76 9.10
C VAL A 6 -7.33 2.59 8.99
N THR A 7 -8.62 2.90 8.93
CA THR A 7 -9.63 1.92 8.56
C THR A 7 -9.28 1.33 7.19
N PRO A 8 -9.16 0.00 7.05
CA PRO A 8 -8.86 -0.62 5.77
C PRO A 8 -9.83 -0.15 4.69
N THR A 9 -9.30 0.59 3.71
CA THR A 9 -10.11 1.23 2.67
C THR A 9 -9.66 0.73 1.31
N GLU A 10 -10.62 0.33 0.47
CA GLU A 10 -10.32 -0.17 -0.88
C GLU A 10 -9.72 0.94 -1.76
N ILE A 11 -8.65 0.60 -2.47
CA ILE A 11 -7.88 1.56 -3.27
C ILE A 11 -7.46 0.95 -4.59
N ALA A 12 -7.39 1.77 -5.64
CA ALA A 12 -6.85 1.34 -6.93
C ALA A 12 -5.31 1.39 -6.90
N VAL A 13 -4.69 0.27 -7.27
CA VAL A 13 -3.24 0.11 -7.32
C VAL A 13 -2.84 -0.35 -8.72
N GLY A 14 -1.94 0.40 -9.35
CA GLY A 14 -1.30 -0.03 -10.58
C GLY A 14 -0.16 -0.98 -10.26
N CYS A 15 -0.16 -2.17 -10.83
CA CYS A 15 0.88 -3.18 -10.61
C CYS A 15 1.80 -3.33 -11.82
N ASP A 16 3.01 -3.78 -11.56
CA ASP A 16 3.91 -4.31 -12.57
C ASP A 16 3.32 -5.60 -13.15
N PRO A 17 3.20 -5.72 -14.49
CA PRO A 17 2.51 -6.84 -15.12
C PRO A 17 3.27 -8.17 -14.99
N PHE A 18 4.58 -8.15 -14.74
CA PHE A 18 5.40 -9.36 -14.67
C PHE A 18 5.58 -9.85 -13.23
N THR A 19 5.71 -8.92 -12.29
CA THR A 19 6.00 -9.25 -10.88
C THR A 19 4.77 -9.13 -9.98
N GLY A 20 3.69 -8.50 -10.44
CA GLY A 20 2.51 -8.19 -9.64
C GLY A 20 2.75 -7.16 -8.53
N ARG A 21 3.96 -6.59 -8.45
CA ARG A 21 4.34 -5.63 -7.41
C ARG A 21 3.68 -4.27 -7.66
N PRO A 22 3.30 -3.54 -6.61
CA PRO A 22 2.64 -2.25 -6.76
C PRO A 22 3.63 -1.20 -7.31
N ARG A 23 3.20 -0.41 -8.30
CA ARG A 23 3.97 0.67 -8.96
C ARG A 23 3.32 2.04 -8.87
N SER A 24 2.01 2.10 -8.67
CA SER A 24 1.31 3.36 -8.41
C SER A 24 0.10 3.12 -7.53
N VAL A 25 -0.35 4.16 -6.85
CA VAL A 25 -1.56 4.14 -6.01
C VAL A 25 -2.42 5.34 -6.38
N ARG A 26 -3.74 5.16 -6.44
CA ARG A 26 -4.67 6.25 -6.70
C ARG A 26 -5.48 6.57 -5.46
N MET A 27 -5.30 7.77 -4.91
CA MET A 27 -6.06 8.29 -3.76
C MET A 27 -6.90 9.48 -4.22
N GLY A 28 -8.23 9.32 -4.18
CA GLY A 28 -9.12 10.33 -4.74
C GLY A 28 -8.82 10.57 -6.23
N ALA A 29 -8.49 11.81 -6.57
CA ALA A 29 -8.11 12.22 -7.93
C ALA A 29 -6.63 11.99 -8.25
N ASP A 30 -5.78 11.83 -7.23
CA ASP A 30 -4.33 11.83 -7.39
C ASP A 30 -3.79 10.44 -7.69
N LEU A 31 -2.95 10.35 -8.71
CA LEU A 31 -2.18 9.15 -9.05
C LEU A 31 -0.73 9.34 -8.58
N MET A 32 -0.36 8.65 -7.50
CA MET A 32 0.97 8.73 -6.93
C MET A 32 1.84 7.56 -7.41
N PRO A 33 3.05 7.83 -7.94
CA PRO A 33 3.99 6.76 -8.25
C PRO A 33 4.59 6.18 -6.96
N ILE A 34 4.80 4.87 -6.95
CA ILE A 34 5.57 4.20 -5.91
C ILE A 34 7.03 4.27 -6.32
N VAL A 35 7.83 4.99 -5.54
CA VAL A 35 9.26 5.17 -5.80
C VAL A 35 10.10 4.05 -5.18
N ARG A 36 9.60 3.41 -4.12
CA ARG A 36 10.30 2.31 -3.45
C ARG A 36 9.34 1.39 -2.71
N ILE A 37 9.66 0.10 -2.69
CA ILE A 37 9.06 -0.88 -1.76
C ILE A 37 10.04 -1.02 -0.59
N GLU A 38 9.63 -0.65 0.61
CA GLU A 38 10.46 -0.70 1.82
C GLU A 38 10.39 -2.08 2.49
N ARG A 39 9.19 -2.69 2.50
CA ARG A 39 8.96 -3.98 3.15
C ARG A 39 7.87 -4.77 2.42
N VAL A 40 8.03 -6.10 2.42
CA VAL A 40 7.00 -7.04 1.98
C VAL A 40 6.80 -8.09 3.07
N ARG A 41 5.55 -8.35 3.42
CA ARG A 41 5.15 -9.50 4.25
C ARG A 41 4.17 -10.33 3.46
N ASP A 42 4.57 -11.53 3.09
CA ASP A 42 3.68 -12.48 2.43
C ASP A 42 3.13 -13.47 3.45
N GLU A 43 1.81 -13.52 3.56
CA GLU A 43 1.09 -14.42 4.47
C GLU A 43 0.64 -15.72 3.77
N SER A 44 0.89 -15.85 2.46
CA SER A 44 0.45 -17.00 1.64
C SER A 44 0.94 -18.36 2.14
N ALA A 45 2.17 -18.43 2.66
CA ALA A 45 2.74 -19.64 3.24
C ALA A 45 2.30 -19.87 4.70
N ALA A 46 1.83 -18.84 5.39
CA ALA A 46 1.50 -18.89 6.80
C ALA A 46 0.03 -19.25 7.06
N TYR A 47 -0.88 -18.94 6.13
CA TYR A 47 -2.32 -19.18 6.30
C TYR A 47 -2.95 -19.80 5.06
N PRO A 48 -3.90 -20.74 5.22
CA PRO A 48 -4.62 -21.34 4.10
C PRO A 48 -5.55 -20.32 3.42
N ILE A 49 -5.83 -20.53 2.14
CA ILE A 49 -6.65 -19.60 1.32
C ILE A 49 -8.03 -19.29 1.93
N ALA A 50 -8.62 -20.25 2.66
CA ALA A 50 -9.90 -20.09 3.35
C ALA A 50 -9.89 -18.96 4.38
N VAL A 51 -8.76 -18.76 5.06
CA VAL A 51 -8.53 -17.68 6.04
C VAL A 51 -8.35 -16.32 5.34
N GLY A 52 -7.97 -16.34 4.05
CA GLY A 52 -7.74 -15.13 3.26
C GLY A 52 -6.34 -14.55 3.52
N PRO A 53 -5.27 -15.26 3.13
CA PRO A 53 -3.93 -14.72 3.23
C PRO A 53 -3.84 -13.41 2.45
N ARG A 54 -2.93 -12.54 2.87
CA ARG A 54 -2.65 -11.28 2.20
C ARG A 54 -1.15 -11.07 2.02
N THR A 55 -0.78 -10.28 1.03
CA THR A 55 0.56 -9.74 0.93
C THR A 55 0.51 -8.27 1.32
N VAL A 56 1.23 -7.91 2.38
CA VAL A 56 1.31 -6.54 2.88
C VAL A 56 2.59 -5.90 2.37
N PHE A 57 2.47 -4.73 1.77
CA PHE A 57 3.56 -3.91 1.27
C PHE A 57 3.64 -2.63 2.09
N GLU A 58 4.84 -2.26 2.53
CA GLU A 58 5.13 -0.90 2.96
C GLU A 58 5.88 -0.23 1.80
N VAL A 59 5.28 0.81 1.22
CA VAL A 59 5.76 1.48 0.02
C VAL A 59 6.00 2.95 0.30
N ARG A 60 6.94 3.54 -0.44
CA ARG A 60 7.20 4.97 -0.45
C ARG A 60 6.68 5.58 -1.74
N THR A 61 5.94 6.67 -1.60
CA THR A 61 5.60 7.64 -2.65
C THR A 61 6.39 8.93 -2.39
N PRO A 62 6.34 9.93 -3.28
CA PRO A 62 6.99 11.22 -3.03
C PRO A 62 6.57 11.86 -1.70
N GLY A 63 5.27 11.86 -1.40
CA GLY A 63 4.73 12.55 -0.23
C GLY A 63 4.44 11.72 1.00
N ALA A 64 4.52 10.38 0.93
CA ALA A 64 4.16 9.54 2.05
C ALA A 64 4.79 8.15 1.99
N ARG A 65 4.83 7.51 3.15
CA ARG A 65 4.94 6.07 3.26
C ARG A 65 3.56 5.48 3.50
N ILE A 66 3.22 4.44 2.75
CA ILE A 66 1.88 3.86 2.71
C ILE A 66 1.98 2.36 3.00
N ARG A 67 1.08 1.85 3.83
CA ARG A 67 0.89 0.41 4.06
C ARG A 67 -0.27 -0.08 3.21
N LEU A 68 0.04 -0.90 2.20
CA LEU A 68 -0.91 -1.53 1.30
C LEU A 68 -1.06 -3.01 1.65
N ALA A 69 -2.27 -3.54 1.54
CA ALA A 69 -2.55 -4.96 1.68
C ALA A 69 -3.27 -5.47 0.44
N PHE A 70 -2.70 -6.49 -0.21
CA PHE A 70 -3.36 -7.24 -1.25
C PHE A 70 -4.02 -8.48 -0.64
N GLN A 71 -5.34 -8.56 -0.71
CA GLN A 71 -6.11 -9.72 -0.27
C GLN A 71 -6.18 -10.75 -1.38
N HIS A 72 -5.54 -11.92 -1.21
CA HIS A 72 -5.46 -12.93 -2.27
C HIS A 72 -6.82 -13.49 -2.66
N ARG A 73 -7.71 -13.71 -1.69
CA ARG A 73 -9.04 -14.30 -1.93
C ARG A 73 -9.98 -13.41 -2.73
N THR A 74 -10.05 -12.13 -2.38
CA THR A 74 -10.95 -11.15 -3.01
C THR A 74 -10.29 -10.40 -4.17
N ARG A 75 -8.96 -10.53 -4.30
CA ARG A 75 -8.11 -9.79 -5.24
C ARG A 75 -8.24 -8.27 -5.12
N ARG A 76 -8.46 -7.79 -3.89
CA ARG A 76 -8.62 -6.36 -3.60
C ARG A 76 -7.38 -5.79 -2.95
N TRP A 77 -7.14 -4.51 -3.23
CA TRP A 77 -6.11 -3.72 -2.58
C TRP A 77 -6.74 -2.82 -1.53
N LEU A 78 -6.14 -2.81 -0.35
CA LEU A 78 -6.54 -1.97 0.76
C LEU A 78 -5.38 -1.08 1.20
N VAL A 79 -5.67 0.16 1.60
CA VAL A 79 -4.76 0.96 2.41
C VAL A 79 -5.07 0.71 3.89
N GLU A 80 -4.05 0.36 4.67
CA GLU A 80 -4.16 0.04 6.10
C GLU A 80 -3.40 1.04 6.99
N GLY A 81 -2.53 1.87 6.40
CA GLY A 81 -1.79 2.88 7.14
C GLY A 81 -1.09 3.89 6.26
N LEU A 82 -0.85 5.07 6.84
CA LEU A 82 -0.25 6.24 6.23
C LEU A 82 0.74 6.90 7.19
N ASP A 83 1.89 7.30 6.67
CA ASP A 83 2.89 8.10 7.37
C ASP A 83 3.31 9.22 6.40
N PRO A 84 2.70 10.41 6.50
CA PRO A 84 3.02 11.51 5.61
C PRO A 84 4.47 11.95 5.82
N ASP A 85 5.15 12.31 4.72
CA ASP A 85 6.46 12.94 4.83
C ASP A 85 6.28 14.38 5.33
N PRO A 86 6.87 14.76 6.48
CA PRO A 86 6.69 16.10 7.04
C PRO A 86 7.11 17.22 6.07
N THR A 87 8.01 16.93 5.15
CA THR A 87 8.58 17.91 4.21
C THR A 87 7.54 18.42 3.21
N GLU A 88 6.62 17.57 2.76
CA GLU A 88 5.52 17.99 1.87
C GLU A 88 4.35 18.63 2.64
N LEU A 89 4.11 18.21 3.89
CA LEU A 89 3.05 18.78 4.72
C LEU A 89 3.30 20.26 5.04
N MET A 90 4.57 20.66 5.16
CA MET A 90 4.97 22.07 5.36
C MET A 90 4.99 22.90 4.07
N ALA A 91 5.06 22.27 2.90
CA ALA A 91 5.04 22.97 1.60
C ALA A 91 3.61 23.31 1.13
N ALA A 92 2.59 22.70 1.73
CA ALA A 92 1.17 22.90 1.41
C ALA A 92 0.44 23.85 2.39
N ALA A 93 1.13 24.43 3.38
CA ALA A 93 0.62 25.35 4.39
C ALA A 93 1.12 26.78 4.16
#